data_AF-A0A1H8CQN0-F1
#
_entry.id   AF-A0A1H8CQN0-F1
#
_cell.length_a   1.000
_cell.length_b   1.000
_cell.length_c   1.000
_cell.angle_alpha   90.00
_cell.angle_beta   90.00
_cell.angle_gamma   90.00
#
_symmetry.space_group_name_H-M   'P 1'
#
loop_
_entity.id
_entity.type
_entity.pdbx_description
1 polymer ?
#
loop_
_entity_poly.entity_id
_entity_poly.type
_entity_poly.pdbx_seq_one_letter_code
_entity_poly.pdbx_strand_id
1 'polypeptide(L)'
;MELDGLEGLKFIAEEFGKRLEKDPEDWQDDDLIKSFQKENPEIDVWAELDAAATQNRFIKIYTDDVRRNIDQRNERVKPTLIYKNIVEEALLRQSRTWFINRKLKRAELELIAQQLLIERNKSNIEKLLRVFTKHKFPLNKEPLFNLALKDPARNMRIVILAIQALGLFKGKNIRQLALKQIAVSKRPAFFAKILIENYKKGDQKLLTTLVKKAGTGDELEGLIIDITNIYYANKTPECREPLEALYDKHTCGLCRKRAVEILKENDVLSERIKNEIRFDCNEDTRELYE
;
A
#
# COMPACT_ATOMS: atom_id res chain seq x y z
N MET A 1 3.27 -24.03 -3.00
CA MET A 1 4.75 -24.05 -3.03
C MET A 1 5.23 -25.50 -3.18
N GLU A 2 5.12 -26.09 -4.39
CA GLU A 2 5.23 -27.57 -4.56
C GLU A 2 6.60 -28.10 -4.99
N LEU A 3 7.61 -27.27 -5.27
CA LEU A 3 8.79 -27.80 -5.98
C LEU A 3 9.71 -28.69 -5.12
N ASP A 4 9.82 -28.50 -3.80
CA ASP A 4 10.73 -29.31 -2.94
C ASP A 4 10.18 -29.64 -1.53
N GLY A 5 8.94 -29.26 -1.20
CA GLY A 5 8.27 -29.60 0.06
C GLY A 5 9.09 -29.31 1.33
N LEU A 6 9.09 -30.25 2.28
CA LEU A 6 9.81 -30.11 3.55
C LEU A 6 11.34 -30.02 3.37
N GLU A 7 11.89 -30.71 2.36
CA GLU A 7 13.32 -30.66 2.08
C GLU A 7 13.75 -29.30 1.52
N GLY A 8 12.89 -28.67 0.72
CA GLY A 8 13.08 -27.27 0.31
C GLY A 8 13.09 -26.32 1.49
N LEU A 9 12.19 -26.51 2.47
CA LEU A 9 12.20 -25.72 3.70
C LEU A 9 13.50 -25.91 4.50
N LYS A 10 13.98 -27.15 4.64
CA LYS A 10 15.25 -27.45 5.33
C LYS A 10 16.45 -26.82 4.61
N PHE A 11 16.47 -26.85 3.28
CA PHE A 11 17.48 -26.19 2.47
C PHE A 11 17.50 -24.67 2.69
N ILE A 12 16.32 -24.03 2.69
CA ILE A 12 16.20 -22.59 2.95
C ILE A 12 16.67 -22.25 4.37
N ALA A 13 16.27 -23.04 5.37
CA ALA A 13 16.70 -22.88 6.76
C ALA A 13 18.23 -22.98 6.90
N GLU A 14 18.86 -23.93 6.20
CA GLU A 14 20.32 -24.06 6.17
C GLU A 14 20.99 -22.83 5.56
N GLU A 15 20.52 -22.34 4.41
CA GLU A 15 21.10 -21.17 3.74
C GLU A 15 20.95 -19.90 4.57
N PHE A 16 19.81 -19.69 5.23
CA PHE A 16 19.66 -18.60 6.18
C PHE A 16 20.57 -18.75 7.39
N GLY A 17 20.73 -19.96 7.92
CA GLY A 17 21.69 -20.23 8.99
C GLY A 17 23.13 -19.88 8.62
N LYS A 18 23.58 -20.24 7.41
CA LYS A 18 24.90 -19.87 6.88
C LYS A 18 25.06 -18.36 6.76
N ARG A 19 23.98 -17.65 6.41
CA ARG A 19 23.98 -16.20 6.27
C ARG A 19 24.06 -15.51 7.64
N LEU A 20 23.25 -15.93 8.61
CA LEU A 20 23.26 -15.45 9.99
C LEU A 20 24.62 -15.70 10.68
N GLU A 21 25.29 -16.81 10.38
CA GLU A 21 26.64 -17.07 10.91
C GLU A 21 27.67 -16.04 10.40
N LYS A 22 27.52 -15.58 9.16
CA LYS A 22 28.42 -14.58 8.54
C LYS A 22 28.06 -13.15 8.92
N ASP A 23 26.78 -12.88 9.12
CA ASP A 23 26.23 -11.58 9.47
C ASP A 23 25.24 -11.71 10.65
N PRO A 24 25.73 -11.61 11.89
CA PRO A 24 24.89 -11.72 13.09
C PRO A 24 23.84 -10.61 13.24
N GLU A 25 23.93 -9.53 12.46
CA GLU A 25 22.94 -8.45 12.41
C GLU A 25 21.82 -8.73 11.38
N ASP A 26 21.96 -9.77 10.55
CA ASP A 26 20.85 -10.28 9.76
C ASP A 26 19.77 -10.87 10.69
N TRP A 27 18.55 -10.96 10.19
CA TRP A 27 17.37 -11.28 10.99
C TRP A 27 16.45 -12.19 10.18
N GLN A 28 15.87 -13.19 10.84
CA GLN A 28 14.80 -14.02 10.27
C GLN A 28 13.56 -14.02 11.16
N ASP A 29 12.38 -13.95 10.54
CA ASP A 29 11.09 -14.08 11.22
C ASP A 29 10.45 -15.45 10.97
N ASP A 30 9.25 -15.63 11.51
CA ASP A 30 8.52 -16.90 11.49
C ASP A 30 7.54 -17.04 10.32
N ASP A 31 7.55 -16.11 9.34
CA ASP A 31 6.56 -16.08 8.26
C ASP A 31 6.68 -17.31 7.34
N LEU A 32 7.92 -17.73 7.01
CA LEU A 32 8.15 -18.91 6.16
C LEU A 32 7.64 -20.20 6.84
N ILE A 33 7.99 -20.40 8.11
CA ILE A 33 7.57 -21.56 8.91
C ILE A 33 6.04 -21.59 9.02
N LYS A 34 5.41 -20.45 9.34
CA LYS A 34 3.95 -20.33 9.42
C LYS A 34 3.25 -20.60 8.09
N SER A 35 3.77 -20.06 6.99
CA SER A 35 3.20 -20.28 5.66
C SER A 35 3.23 -21.77 5.31
N PHE A 36 4.38 -22.42 5.51
CA PHE A 36 4.52 -23.85 5.23
C PHE A 36 3.61 -24.69 6.13
N GLN A 37 3.56 -24.41 7.43
CA GLN A 37 2.69 -25.10 8.40
C GLN A 37 1.20 -24.97 8.03
N LYS A 38 0.79 -23.80 7.51
CA LYS A 38 -0.59 -23.55 7.08
C LYS A 38 -0.95 -24.37 5.83
N GLU A 39 -0.01 -24.52 4.90
CA GLU A 39 -0.18 -25.35 3.70
C GLU A 39 -0.10 -26.86 4.02
N ASN A 40 0.57 -27.23 5.11
CA ASN A 40 0.84 -28.63 5.50
C ASN A 40 0.45 -28.88 6.98
N PRO A 41 -0.85 -28.90 7.32
CA PRO A 41 -1.31 -28.97 8.71
C PRO A 41 -0.96 -30.28 9.43
N GLU A 42 -0.71 -31.36 8.69
CA GLU A 42 -0.37 -32.68 9.24
C GLU A 42 1.10 -32.82 9.66
N ILE A 43 1.96 -31.87 9.26
CA ILE A 43 3.40 -31.88 9.60
C ILE A 43 3.62 -30.92 10.77
N ASP A 44 4.30 -31.36 11.83
CA ASP A 44 4.84 -30.43 12.83
C ASP A 44 6.17 -29.86 12.32
N VAL A 45 6.10 -28.68 11.71
CA VAL A 45 7.26 -28.07 11.06
C VAL A 45 8.38 -27.77 12.04
N TRP A 46 8.04 -27.40 13.28
CA TRP A 46 9.05 -27.12 14.31
C TRP A 46 9.76 -28.41 14.73
N ALA A 47 9.02 -29.50 14.92
CA ALA A 47 9.61 -30.79 15.24
C ALA A 47 10.56 -31.28 14.14
N GLU A 48 10.18 -31.12 12.87
CA GLU A 48 11.02 -31.50 11.72
C GLU A 48 12.30 -30.66 11.62
N LEU A 49 12.19 -29.34 11.84
CA LEU A 49 13.36 -28.45 11.86
C LEU A 49 14.27 -28.71 13.06
N ASP A 50 13.71 -29.00 14.23
CA ASP A 50 14.48 -29.36 15.42
C ASP A 50 15.22 -30.68 15.24
N ALA A 51 14.57 -31.68 14.64
CA ALA A 51 15.21 -32.95 14.29
C ALA A 51 16.38 -32.71 13.32
N ALA A 52 16.19 -31.90 12.28
CA ALA A 52 17.24 -31.54 11.33
C ALA A 52 18.38 -30.72 11.99
N ALA A 53 18.05 -29.83 12.92
CA ALA A 53 19.01 -29.01 13.67
C ALA A 53 19.96 -29.85 14.55
N THR A 54 19.59 -31.08 14.92
CA THR A 54 20.51 -31.98 15.63
C THR A 54 21.71 -32.40 14.79
N GLN A 55 21.55 -32.46 13.46
CA GLN A 55 22.57 -32.89 12.51
C GLN A 55 23.17 -31.72 11.73
N ASN A 56 22.45 -30.60 11.64
CA ASN A 56 22.87 -29.43 10.86
C ASN A 56 22.92 -28.17 11.75
N ARG A 57 24.15 -27.72 12.04
CA ARG A 57 24.39 -26.53 12.87
C ARG A 57 23.76 -25.25 12.29
N PHE A 58 23.64 -25.15 10.96
CA PHE A 58 23.11 -23.94 10.32
C PHE A 58 21.59 -23.87 10.49
N ILE A 59 20.89 -25.00 10.35
CA ILE A 59 19.46 -25.09 10.65
C ILE A 59 19.23 -24.70 12.13
N LYS A 60 20.10 -25.14 13.04
CA LYS A 60 20.04 -24.74 14.45
C LYS A 60 20.16 -23.22 14.64
N ILE A 61 21.16 -22.58 14.00
CA ILE A 61 21.36 -21.12 14.06
C ILE A 61 20.10 -20.40 13.58
N TYR A 62 19.51 -20.86 12.48
CA TYR A 62 18.26 -20.31 11.95
C TYR A 62 17.10 -20.46 12.93
N THR A 63 16.84 -21.66 13.46
CA THR A 63 15.72 -21.90 14.38
C THR A 63 15.86 -21.11 15.68
N ASP A 64 17.08 -20.98 16.20
CA ASP A 64 17.37 -20.22 17.41
C ASP A 64 17.14 -18.71 17.19
N ASP A 65 17.55 -18.17 16.04
CA ASP A 65 17.29 -16.77 15.67
C ASP A 65 15.79 -16.49 15.56
N VAL A 66 15.05 -17.32 14.83
CA VAL A 66 13.61 -17.15 14.64
C VAL A 66 12.88 -17.20 15.99
N ARG A 67 13.22 -18.15 16.87
CA ARG A 67 12.64 -18.25 18.22
C ARG A 67 12.94 -17.01 19.06
N ARG A 68 14.20 -16.57 19.09
CA ARG A 68 14.62 -15.34 19.77
C ARG A 68 13.80 -14.14 19.29
N ASN A 69 13.57 -14.03 17.99
CA ASN A 69 12.82 -12.93 17.38
C ASN A 69 11.31 -13.01 17.70
N ILE A 70 10.74 -14.22 17.76
CA ILE A 70 9.38 -14.46 18.27
C ILE A 70 9.27 -14.00 19.73
N ASP A 71 10.20 -14.41 20.58
CA ASP A 71 10.18 -14.11 22.01
C ASP A 71 10.33 -12.61 22.26
N GLN A 72 11.30 -11.95 21.62
CA GLN A 72 11.44 -10.49 21.69
C GLN A 72 10.18 -9.75 21.22
N ARG A 73 9.50 -10.27 20.19
CA ARG A 73 8.24 -9.71 19.70
C ARG A 73 7.12 -9.87 20.73
N ASN A 74 7.07 -10.99 21.44
CA ASN A 74 6.09 -11.28 22.49
C ASN A 74 6.36 -10.49 23.78
N GLU A 75 7.62 -10.30 24.14
CA GLU A 75 8.07 -9.53 25.31
C GLU A 75 7.90 -8.02 25.14
N ARG A 76 7.74 -7.51 23.90
CA ARG A 76 7.44 -6.10 23.63
C ARG A 76 6.06 -5.73 24.17
N VAL A 77 5.99 -5.45 25.47
CA VAL A 77 4.87 -4.76 26.10
C VAL A 77 4.83 -3.35 25.53
N LYS A 78 3.92 -3.12 24.58
CA LYS A 78 3.66 -1.75 24.09
C LYS A 78 3.03 -0.99 25.24
N PRO A 79 3.62 0.13 25.72
CA PRO A 79 2.99 0.92 26.76
C PRO A 79 1.60 1.34 26.28
N THR A 80 0.60 1.16 27.15
CA THR A 80 -0.75 1.66 26.88
C THR A 80 -0.70 3.17 26.99
N LEU A 81 -0.56 3.85 25.85
CA LEU A 81 -0.61 5.30 25.77
C LEU A 81 -2.05 5.74 26.07
N ILE A 82 -2.24 6.45 27.18
CA ILE A 82 -3.50 7.11 27.52
C ILE A 82 -3.41 8.54 26.99
N TYR A 83 -4.33 8.89 26.09
CA TYR A 83 -4.44 10.24 25.54
C TYR A 83 -5.54 11.00 26.27
N LYS A 84 -5.33 12.29 26.53
CA LYS A 84 -6.29 13.18 27.20
C LYS A 84 -7.55 13.37 26.37
N ASN A 85 -7.40 13.46 25.05
CA ASN A 85 -8.49 13.62 24.11
C ASN A 85 -8.07 13.14 22.71
N ILE A 86 -9.04 13.15 21.79
CA ILE A 86 -8.82 12.65 20.43
C ILE A 86 -7.86 13.51 19.59
N VAL A 87 -7.75 14.80 19.89
CA VAL A 87 -6.80 15.70 19.20
C VAL A 87 -5.38 15.35 19.59
N GLU A 88 -5.11 15.13 20.88
CA GLU A 88 -3.81 14.66 21.36
C GLU A 88 -3.48 13.28 20.80
N GLU A 89 -4.44 12.34 20.77
CA GLU A 89 -4.27 11.05 20.10
C GLU A 89 -3.88 11.25 18.63
N ALA A 90 -4.60 12.09 17.87
CA ALA A 90 -4.30 12.35 16.46
C ALA A 90 -2.93 13.01 16.23
N LEU A 91 -2.41 13.78 17.19
CA LEU A 91 -1.10 14.43 17.11
C LEU A 91 0.05 13.49 17.50
N LEU A 92 -0.16 12.63 18.49
CA LEU A 92 0.88 11.75 19.02
C LEU A 92 0.89 10.38 18.31
N ARG A 93 -0.29 9.82 18.01
CA ARG A 93 -0.45 8.50 17.40
C ARG A 93 -0.34 8.59 15.87
N GLN A 94 0.90 8.66 15.38
CA GLN A 94 1.20 8.77 13.95
C GLN A 94 1.26 7.42 13.19
N SER A 95 0.59 6.38 13.71
CA SER A 95 0.60 5.05 13.07
C SER A 95 -0.34 4.99 11.87
N ARG A 96 0.17 4.52 10.72
CA ARG A 96 -0.63 4.30 9.50
C ARG A 96 -1.82 3.36 9.75
N THR A 97 -1.60 2.27 10.50
CA THR A 97 -2.66 1.29 10.81
C THR A 97 -3.75 1.88 11.70
N TRP A 98 -3.39 2.82 12.58
CA TRP A 98 -4.38 3.51 13.40
C TRP A 98 -5.32 4.36 12.53
N PHE A 99 -4.80 5.18 11.61
CA PHE A 99 -5.64 5.98 10.72
C PHE A 99 -6.57 5.15 9.82
N ILE A 100 -6.20 3.89 9.52
CA ILE A 100 -7.04 2.99 8.70
C ILE A 100 -8.11 2.31 9.55
N ASN A 101 -7.76 1.82 10.73
CA ASN A 101 -8.63 0.95 11.53
C ASN A 101 -9.45 1.72 12.58
N ARG A 102 -9.06 2.95 12.94
CA ARG A 102 -9.76 3.74 13.95
C ARG A 102 -11.07 4.30 13.37
N LYS A 103 -12.19 3.73 13.81
CA LYS A 103 -13.53 4.26 13.51
C LYS A 103 -13.81 5.51 14.35
N LEU A 104 -13.46 6.68 13.83
CA LEU A 104 -13.74 7.97 14.47
C LEU A 104 -15.22 8.36 14.31
N LYS A 105 -15.85 8.79 15.39
CA LYS A 105 -17.20 9.36 15.38
C LYS A 105 -17.17 10.75 14.74
N ARG A 106 -18.32 11.22 14.27
CA ARG A 106 -18.45 12.56 13.68
C ARG A 106 -17.96 13.68 14.61
N ALA A 107 -18.37 13.64 15.89
CA ALA A 107 -17.94 14.64 16.88
C ALA A 107 -16.42 14.65 17.09
N GLU A 108 -15.77 13.49 17.07
CA GLU A 108 -14.31 13.38 17.16
C GLU A 108 -13.62 14.00 15.93
N LEU A 109 -14.13 13.71 14.72
CA LEU A 109 -13.64 14.32 13.49
C LEU A 109 -13.82 15.84 13.50
N GLU A 110 -14.92 16.35 14.04
CA GLU A 110 -15.19 17.79 14.14
C GLU A 110 -14.19 18.47 15.08
N LEU A 111 -13.84 17.85 16.22
CA LEU A 111 -12.80 18.37 17.12
C LEU A 111 -11.41 18.44 16.45
N ILE A 112 -11.01 17.37 15.74
CA ILE A 112 -9.75 17.34 14.99
C ILE A 112 -9.77 18.41 13.89
N ALA A 113 -10.90 18.57 13.20
CA ALA A 113 -11.05 19.54 12.13
C ALA A 113 -10.97 20.97 12.66
N GLN A 114 -11.63 21.28 13.78
CA GLN A 114 -11.56 22.57 14.44
C GLN A 114 -10.12 22.89 14.88
N GLN A 115 -9.40 21.92 15.46
CA GLN A 115 -7.98 22.10 15.80
C GLN A 115 -7.15 22.42 14.55
N LEU A 116 -7.38 21.73 13.43
CA LEU A 116 -6.67 21.97 12.17
C LEU A 116 -6.82 23.42 11.67
N LEU A 117 -7.97 24.07 11.89
CA LEU A 117 -8.22 25.45 11.43
C LEU A 117 -7.43 26.50 12.24
N ILE A 118 -7.24 26.26 13.53
CA ILE A 118 -6.54 27.19 14.42
C ILE A 118 -5.04 26.89 14.55
N GLU A 119 -4.61 25.67 14.19
CA GLU A 119 -3.22 25.26 14.26
C GLU A 119 -2.32 26.11 13.34
N ARG A 120 -1.10 26.39 13.81
CA ARG A 120 -0.08 27.19 13.12
C ARG A 120 1.22 26.42 12.97
N ASN A 121 1.49 25.45 13.83
CA ASN A 121 2.65 24.59 13.72
C ASN A 121 2.51 23.66 12.51
N LYS A 122 3.44 23.79 11.55
CA LYS A 122 3.44 23.01 10.30
C LYS A 122 3.40 21.50 10.53
N SER A 123 4.15 20.98 11.50
CA SER A 123 4.19 19.55 11.83
C SER A 123 2.84 19.07 12.33
N ASN A 124 2.19 19.84 13.20
CA ASN A 124 0.85 19.51 13.70
C ASN A 124 -0.21 19.57 12.60
N ILE A 125 -0.14 20.54 11.68
CA ILE A 125 -1.03 20.61 10.51
C ILE A 125 -0.91 19.32 9.68
N GLU A 126 0.31 18.86 9.40
CA GLU A 126 0.52 17.60 8.68
C GLU A 126 -0.09 16.40 9.42
N LYS A 127 0.13 16.31 10.73
CA LYS A 127 -0.40 15.22 11.57
C LYS A 127 -1.93 15.20 11.61
N LEU A 128 -2.56 16.35 11.77
CA LEU A 128 -4.02 16.48 11.77
C LEU A 128 -4.62 16.18 10.39
N LEU A 129 -3.99 16.67 9.31
CA LEU A 129 -4.43 16.37 7.94
C LEU A 129 -4.38 14.88 7.60
N ARG A 130 -3.43 14.12 8.16
CA ARG A 130 -3.33 12.67 7.92
C ARG A 130 -4.61 11.92 8.27
N VAL A 131 -5.32 12.33 9.32
CA VAL A 131 -6.64 11.77 9.69
C VAL A 131 -7.60 11.87 8.50
N PHE A 132 -7.62 13.03 7.85
CA PHE A 132 -8.56 13.30 6.75
C PHE A 132 -8.17 12.66 5.42
N THR A 133 -7.03 11.96 5.35
CA THR A 133 -6.70 11.10 4.20
C THR A 133 -7.46 9.77 4.20
N LYS A 134 -8.06 9.41 5.34
CA LYS A 134 -8.86 8.18 5.55
C LYS A 134 -10.30 8.47 6.00
N HIS A 135 -10.55 9.65 6.55
CA HIS A 135 -11.88 10.08 6.99
C HIS A 135 -12.32 11.34 6.24
N LYS A 136 -13.58 11.41 5.83
CA LYS A 136 -14.14 12.61 5.20
C LYS A 136 -14.07 13.79 6.17
N PHE A 137 -13.44 14.89 5.75
CA PHE A 137 -13.43 16.15 6.49
C PHE A 137 -14.87 16.63 6.78
N PRO A 138 -15.24 16.85 8.06
CA PRO A 138 -16.64 17.03 8.44
C PRO A 138 -17.15 18.46 8.27
N LEU A 139 -16.25 19.44 8.07
CA LEU A 139 -16.59 20.85 7.91
C LEU A 139 -16.62 21.27 6.42
N ASN A 140 -16.79 22.57 6.16
CA ASN A 140 -16.62 23.15 4.83
C ASN A 140 -15.22 22.88 4.27
N LYS A 141 -15.10 22.62 2.97
CA LYS A 141 -13.86 22.14 2.31
C LYS A 141 -12.89 23.24 1.92
N GLU A 142 -13.30 24.50 2.00
CA GLU A 142 -12.49 25.65 1.64
C GLU A 142 -11.10 25.67 2.30
N PRO A 143 -10.96 25.32 3.60
CA PRO A 143 -9.64 25.21 4.22
C PRO A 143 -8.73 24.18 3.54
N LEU A 144 -9.29 23.05 3.06
CA LEU A 144 -8.51 22.05 2.33
C LEU A 144 -8.09 22.55 0.95
N PHE A 145 -8.94 23.30 0.25
CA PHE A 145 -8.56 23.96 -1.01
C PHE A 145 -7.40 24.94 -0.79
N ASN A 146 -7.50 25.79 0.23
CA ASN A 146 -6.46 26.75 0.58
C ASN A 146 -5.12 26.06 0.91
N LEU A 147 -5.17 24.92 1.60
CA LEU A 147 -3.98 24.12 1.89
C LEU A 147 -3.40 23.44 0.64
N ALA A 148 -4.25 22.93 -0.25
CA ALA A 148 -3.86 22.28 -1.50
C ALA A 148 -3.25 23.26 -2.53
N LEU A 149 -3.58 24.55 -2.44
CA LEU A 149 -3.08 25.61 -3.32
C LEU A 149 -1.81 26.31 -2.80
N LYS A 150 -1.30 25.93 -1.62
CA LYS A 150 -0.03 26.47 -1.11
C LYS A 150 1.14 26.11 -2.04
N ASP A 151 2.17 26.95 -2.03
CA ASP A 151 3.42 26.69 -2.75
C ASP A 151 4.01 25.32 -2.35
N PRO A 152 4.07 24.34 -3.27
CA PRO A 152 4.59 23.01 -3.01
C PRO A 152 6.07 23.01 -2.59
N ALA A 153 6.87 23.98 -3.05
CA ALA A 153 8.30 24.03 -2.73
C ALA A 153 8.56 24.12 -1.21
N ARG A 154 7.65 24.77 -0.48
CA ARG A 154 7.73 24.92 0.99
C ARG A 154 6.74 24.05 1.75
N ASN A 155 5.68 23.56 1.09
CA ASN A 155 4.54 22.92 1.75
C ASN A 155 4.15 21.56 1.17
N MET A 156 5.07 20.89 0.45
CA MET A 156 4.77 19.66 -0.30
C MET A 156 3.91 18.65 0.46
N ARG A 157 4.26 18.32 1.72
CA ARG A 157 3.50 17.36 2.53
C ARG A 157 2.08 17.84 2.84
N ILE A 158 1.90 19.09 3.26
CA ILE A 158 0.59 19.68 3.52
C ILE A 158 -0.26 19.67 2.25
N VAL A 159 0.32 20.07 1.12
CA VAL A 159 -0.35 20.08 -0.18
C VAL A 159 -0.83 18.68 -0.55
N ILE A 160 0.06 17.68 -0.48
CA ILE A 160 -0.29 16.27 -0.76
C ILE A 160 -1.41 15.78 0.15
N LEU A 161 -1.32 16.01 1.46
CA LEU A 161 -2.33 15.52 2.41
C LEU A 161 -3.69 16.21 2.20
N ALA A 162 -3.69 17.51 1.87
CA ALA A 162 -4.91 18.24 1.54
C ALA A 162 -5.56 17.72 0.24
N ILE A 163 -4.75 17.41 -0.79
CA ILE A 163 -5.21 16.77 -2.03
C ILE A 163 -5.83 15.40 -1.74
N GLN A 164 -5.16 14.58 -0.93
CA GLN A 164 -5.66 13.26 -0.53
C GLN A 164 -6.99 13.37 0.23
N ALA A 165 -7.12 14.35 1.12
CA ALA A 165 -8.36 14.61 1.85
C ALA A 165 -9.49 15.11 0.92
N LEU A 166 -9.18 15.99 -0.03
CA LEU A 166 -10.13 16.43 -1.06
C LEU A 166 -10.56 15.27 -1.97
N GLY A 167 -9.67 14.31 -2.23
CA GLY A 167 -9.93 13.14 -3.05
C GLY A 167 -11.02 12.20 -2.52
N LEU A 168 -11.44 12.35 -1.25
CA LEU A 168 -12.56 11.60 -0.68
C LEU A 168 -13.95 12.20 -1.04
N PHE A 169 -13.98 13.25 -1.84
CA PHE A 169 -15.20 13.96 -2.22
C PHE A 169 -15.37 14.06 -3.74
N LYS A 170 -16.63 13.96 -4.18
CA LYS A 170 -17.05 14.31 -5.53
C LYS A 170 -17.27 15.82 -5.63
N GLY A 171 -16.81 16.46 -6.70
CA GLY A 171 -17.04 17.90 -6.92
C GLY A 171 -16.39 18.43 -8.19
N LYS A 172 -17.12 19.29 -8.93
CA LYS A 172 -16.61 19.90 -10.18
C LYS A 172 -15.34 20.72 -9.95
N ASN A 173 -15.30 21.50 -8.87
CA ASN A 173 -14.13 22.29 -8.47
C ASN A 173 -12.94 21.41 -8.02
N ILE A 174 -13.21 20.31 -7.30
CA ILE A 174 -12.19 19.33 -6.90
C ILE A 174 -11.55 18.69 -8.14
N ARG A 175 -12.37 18.27 -9.10
CA ARG A 175 -11.88 17.73 -10.37
C ARG A 175 -11.07 18.76 -11.17
N GLN A 176 -11.56 20.00 -11.26
CA GLN A 176 -10.86 21.07 -11.97
C GLN A 176 -9.48 21.37 -11.34
N LEU A 177 -9.38 21.33 -10.01
CA LEU A 177 -8.10 21.43 -9.31
C LEU A 177 -7.14 20.33 -9.76
N ALA A 178 -7.60 19.07 -9.76
CA ALA A 178 -6.77 17.94 -10.19
C ALA A 178 -6.27 18.11 -11.62
N LEU A 179 -7.17 18.39 -12.57
CA LEU A 179 -6.79 18.55 -13.98
C LEU A 179 -5.80 19.69 -14.20
N LYS A 180 -6.03 20.85 -13.56
CA LYS A 180 -5.12 21.99 -13.64
C LYS A 180 -3.73 21.61 -13.12
N GLN A 181 -3.67 20.93 -11.99
CA GLN A 181 -2.40 20.56 -11.36
C GLN A 181 -1.67 19.44 -12.10
N ILE A 182 -2.38 18.47 -12.66
CA ILE A 182 -1.80 17.45 -13.55
C ILE A 182 -1.11 18.11 -14.75
N ALA A 183 -1.66 19.19 -15.30
CA ALA A 183 -1.10 19.86 -16.46
C ALA A 183 0.19 20.66 -16.16
N VAL A 184 0.36 21.17 -14.94
CA VAL A 184 1.46 22.12 -14.61
C VAL A 184 2.46 21.58 -13.59
N SER A 185 2.12 20.55 -12.82
CA SER A 185 2.97 19.99 -11.76
C SER A 185 4.14 19.20 -12.34
N LYS A 186 5.30 19.32 -11.70
CA LYS A 186 6.45 18.42 -11.95
C LYS A 186 6.19 16.98 -11.48
N ARG A 187 5.18 16.77 -10.64
CA ARG A 187 4.77 15.45 -10.09
C ARG A 187 3.27 15.27 -10.27
N PRO A 188 2.81 15.07 -11.52
CA PRO A 188 1.38 15.04 -11.83
C PRO A 188 0.67 13.80 -11.26
N ALA A 189 1.39 12.70 -11.03
CA ALA A 189 0.85 11.45 -10.49
C ALA A 189 0.10 11.65 -9.15
N PHE A 190 0.56 12.53 -8.27
CA PHE A 190 -0.08 12.78 -6.97
C PHE A 190 -1.51 13.30 -7.06
N PHE A 191 -1.87 13.92 -8.17
CA PHE A 191 -3.19 14.49 -8.39
C PHE A 191 -4.14 13.48 -9.05
N ALA A 192 -3.63 12.36 -9.59
CA ALA A 192 -4.45 11.31 -10.19
C ALA A 192 -5.43 10.72 -9.17
N LYS A 193 -5.02 10.60 -7.90
CA LYS A 193 -5.87 10.12 -6.80
C LYS A 193 -7.24 10.82 -6.71
N ILE A 194 -7.32 12.12 -6.99
CA ILE A 194 -8.60 12.85 -6.94
C ILE A 194 -9.62 12.26 -7.93
N LEU A 195 -9.15 11.70 -9.03
CA LEU A 195 -10.00 11.11 -10.06
C LEU A 195 -10.67 9.81 -9.60
N ILE A 196 -10.30 9.21 -8.45
CA ILE A 196 -11.00 8.03 -7.91
C ILE A 196 -12.49 8.34 -7.74
N GLU A 197 -12.82 9.47 -7.14
CA GLU A 197 -14.19 9.91 -6.91
C GLU A 197 -14.72 10.82 -8.04
N ASN A 198 -13.87 11.25 -8.96
CA ASN A 198 -14.15 12.31 -9.93
C ASN A 198 -13.84 11.95 -11.40
N TYR A 199 -13.66 10.67 -11.69
CA TYR A 199 -13.42 10.18 -13.05
C TYR A 199 -14.58 10.57 -13.97
N LYS A 200 -14.25 10.92 -15.21
CA LYS A 200 -15.23 11.13 -16.28
C LYS A 200 -14.78 10.42 -17.54
N LYS A 201 -15.78 10.07 -18.37
CA LYS A 201 -15.57 9.49 -19.70
C LYS A 201 -14.52 10.29 -20.48
N GLY A 202 -13.52 9.59 -21.01
CA GLY A 202 -12.39 10.14 -21.75
C GLY A 202 -11.14 10.42 -20.91
N ASP A 203 -11.21 10.36 -19.57
CA ASP A 203 -10.05 10.55 -18.70
C ASP A 203 -8.97 9.47 -18.89
N GLN A 204 -9.29 8.35 -19.55
CA GLN A 204 -8.32 7.33 -19.98
C GLN A 204 -7.11 7.92 -20.69
N LYS A 205 -7.30 8.91 -21.60
CA LYS A 205 -6.21 9.48 -22.41
C LYS A 205 -5.20 10.20 -21.52
N LEU A 206 -5.72 10.90 -20.50
CA LEU A 206 -4.90 11.57 -19.50
C LEU A 206 -4.11 10.54 -18.69
N LEU A 207 -4.78 9.50 -18.20
CA LEU A 207 -4.16 8.46 -17.37
C LEU A 207 -3.10 7.68 -18.16
N THR A 208 -3.37 7.27 -19.40
CA THR A 208 -2.38 6.65 -20.30
C THR A 208 -1.15 7.54 -20.47
N THR A 209 -1.37 8.85 -20.68
CA THR A 209 -0.27 9.80 -20.83
C THR A 209 0.58 9.91 -19.56
N LEU A 210 -0.06 9.89 -18.38
CA LEU A 210 0.66 9.89 -17.09
C LEU A 210 1.50 8.63 -16.94
N VAL A 211 0.95 7.46 -17.25
CA VAL A 211 1.67 6.18 -17.19
C VAL A 211 2.90 6.20 -18.10
N LYS A 212 2.73 6.63 -19.35
CA LYS A 212 3.83 6.70 -20.33
C LYS A 212 4.94 7.65 -19.86
N LYS A 213 4.58 8.79 -19.26
CA LYS A 213 5.54 9.81 -18.78
C LYS A 213 6.15 9.54 -17.41
N ALA A 214 5.52 8.72 -16.56
CA ALA A 214 6.02 8.44 -15.22
C ALA A 214 7.44 7.85 -15.25
N GLY A 215 8.25 8.12 -14.23
CA GLY A 215 9.55 7.45 -14.08
C GLY A 215 9.41 5.96 -13.74
N THR A 216 10.44 5.40 -13.13
CA THR A 216 10.43 4.07 -12.50
C THR A 216 10.38 4.21 -10.97
N GLY A 217 10.29 3.09 -10.26
CA GLY A 217 10.29 3.06 -8.79
C GLY A 217 9.02 3.62 -8.16
N ASP A 218 9.17 4.30 -7.02
CA ASP A 218 8.06 4.72 -6.15
C ASP A 218 7.01 5.60 -6.84
N GLU A 219 7.40 6.43 -7.80
CA GLU A 219 6.44 7.28 -8.53
C GLU A 219 5.49 6.44 -9.38
N LEU A 220 6.03 5.44 -10.10
CA LEU A 220 5.24 4.53 -10.91
C LEU A 220 4.36 3.63 -10.05
N GLU A 221 4.91 3.09 -8.96
CA GLU A 221 4.18 2.27 -7.99
C GLU A 221 2.98 3.03 -7.41
N GLY A 222 3.19 4.28 -6.97
CA GLY A 222 2.13 5.14 -6.47
C GLY A 222 1.05 5.42 -7.53
N LEU A 223 1.45 5.69 -8.77
CA LEU A 223 0.53 5.93 -9.89
C LEU A 223 -0.29 4.68 -10.24
N ILE A 224 0.32 3.48 -10.23
CA ILE A 224 -0.38 2.21 -10.43
C ILE A 224 -1.48 2.04 -9.39
N ILE A 225 -1.14 2.25 -8.11
CA ILE A 225 -2.11 2.15 -7.02
C ILE A 225 -3.27 3.13 -7.23
N ASP A 226 -2.99 4.39 -7.59
CA ASP A 226 -4.07 5.35 -7.81
C ASP A 226 -4.91 5.01 -9.07
N ILE A 227 -4.32 4.56 -10.18
CA ILE A 227 -5.07 4.18 -11.40
C ILE A 227 -5.93 2.94 -11.19
N THR A 228 -5.40 1.90 -10.54
CA THR A 228 -6.19 0.71 -10.19
C THR A 228 -7.37 1.09 -9.28
N ASN A 229 -7.15 1.92 -8.26
CA ASN A 229 -8.25 2.43 -7.41
C ASN A 229 -9.28 3.26 -8.19
N ILE A 230 -8.87 4.04 -9.19
CA ILE A 230 -9.81 4.76 -10.07
C ILE A 230 -10.74 3.75 -10.76
N TYR A 231 -10.21 2.67 -11.31
CA TYR A 231 -11.02 1.72 -12.07
C TYR A 231 -11.77 0.69 -11.24
N TYR A 232 -11.30 0.37 -10.02
CA TYR A 232 -12.15 -0.33 -9.04
C TYR A 232 -13.38 0.51 -8.65
N ALA A 233 -13.21 1.84 -8.49
CA ALA A 233 -14.31 2.74 -8.15
C ALA A 233 -15.20 3.09 -9.36
N ASN A 234 -14.68 2.98 -10.58
CA ASN A 234 -15.36 3.38 -11.81
C ASN A 234 -15.21 2.29 -12.87
N LYS A 235 -16.15 1.33 -12.91
CA LYS A 235 -16.20 0.29 -13.95
C LYS A 235 -16.47 0.93 -15.31
N THR A 236 -15.53 0.77 -16.24
CA THR A 236 -15.60 1.26 -17.61
C THR A 236 -14.64 0.50 -18.51
N PRO A 237 -15.00 0.20 -19.78
CA PRO A 237 -14.07 -0.36 -20.76
C PRO A 237 -12.90 0.58 -21.09
N GLU A 238 -13.03 1.87 -20.73
CA GLU A 238 -11.97 2.87 -20.85
C GLU A 238 -10.73 2.57 -19.99
N CYS A 239 -10.81 1.58 -19.09
CA CYS A 239 -9.69 1.11 -18.30
C CYS A 239 -8.60 0.42 -19.12
N ARG A 240 -8.92 -0.08 -20.33
CA ARG A 240 -8.01 -0.90 -21.13
C ARG A 240 -6.67 -0.24 -21.39
N GLU A 241 -6.68 0.92 -22.05
CA GLU A 241 -5.44 1.54 -22.54
C GLU A 241 -4.48 1.94 -21.40
N PRO A 242 -4.92 2.58 -20.29
CA PRO A 242 -4.03 2.88 -19.18
C PRO A 242 -3.50 1.64 -18.45
N LEU A 243 -4.33 0.60 -18.29
CA LEU A 243 -3.94 -0.61 -17.56
C LEU A 243 -2.98 -1.49 -18.38
N GLU A 244 -3.19 -1.64 -19.69
CA GLU A 244 -2.23 -2.31 -20.56
C GLU A 244 -0.89 -1.57 -20.58
N ALA A 245 -0.91 -0.23 -20.65
CA ALA A 245 0.31 0.57 -20.58
C ALA A 245 1.05 0.43 -19.23
N LEU A 246 0.32 0.20 -18.13
CA LEU A 246 0.92 -0.08 -16.82
C LEU A 246 1.52 -1.48 -16.78
N TYR A 247 0.77 -2.47 -17.28
CA TYR A 247 1.18 -3.86 -17.33
C TYR A 247 2.51 -4.02 -18.09
N ASP A 248 2.66 -3.34 -19.22
CA ASP A 248 3.88 -3.39 -20.03
C ASP A 248 5.07 -2.69 -19.35
N LYS A 249 4.82 -1.70 -18.49
CA LYS A 249 5.86 -0.84 -17.91
C LYS A 249 6.40 -1.34 -16.58
N HIS A 250 5.68 -2.20 -15.87
CA HIS A 250 5.98 -2.54 -14.48
C HIS A 250 5.97 -4.04 -14.23
N THR A 251 6.91 -4.52 -13.41
CA THR A 251 7.17 -5.95 -13.22
C THR A 251 6.67 -6.52 -11.90
N CYS A 252 6.15 -5.70 -10.98
CA CYS A 252 5.59 -6.21 -9.72
C CYS A 252 4.38 -7.11 -9.99
N GLY A 253 4.47 -8.38 -9.56
CA GLY A 253 3.41 -9.38 -9.73
C GLY A 253 2.07 -8.97 -9.12
N LEU A 254 2.08 -8.32 -7.94
CA LEU A 254 0.86 -7.81 -7.30
C LEU A 254 0.20 -6.68 -8.10
N CYS A 255 1.00 -5.79 -8.70
CA CYS A 255 0.51 -4.70 -9.53
C CYS A 255 -0.06 -5.22 -10.85
N ARG A 256 0.63 -6.18 -11.49
CA ARG A 256 0.15 -6.85 -12.71
C ARG A 256 -1.15 -7.61 -12.46
N LYS A 257 -1.24 -8.36 -11.36
CA LYS A 257 -2.46 -9.05 -10.91
C LYS A 257 -3.66 -8.09 -10.89
N ARG A 258 -3.55 -6.97 -10.17
CA ARG A 258 -4.63 -5.96 -10.07
C ARG A 258 -5.05 -5.40 -11.43
N ALA A 259 -4.09 -5.15 -12.32
CA ALA A 259 -4.41 -4.68 -13.67
C ALA A 259 -5.21 -5.73 -14.45
N VAL A 260 -4.80 -7.00 -14.39
CA VAL A 260 -5.48 -8.12 -15.06
C VAL A 260 -6.88 -8.33 -14.49
N GLU A 261 -7.05 -8.30 -13.17
CA GLU A 261 -8.37 -8.38 -12.52
C GLU A 261 -9.32 -7.33 -13.07
N ILE A 262 -8.90 -6.06 -13.09
CA ILE A 262 -9.75 -4.96 -13.56
C ILE A 262 -10.06 -5.09 -15.05
N LEU A 263 -9.07 -5.48 -15.87
CA LEU A 263 -9.28 -5.70 -17.31
C LEU A 263 -10.29 -6.82 -17.57
N LYS A 264 -10.22 -7.92 -16.80
CA LYS A 264 -11.15 -9.05 -16.87
C LYS A 264 -12.55 -8.64 -16.40
N GLU A 265 -12.66 -7.96 -15.26
CA GLU A 265 -13.94 -7.48 -14.71
C GLU A 265 -14.68 -6.47 -15.61
N ASN A 266 -13.97 -5.81 -16.53
CA ASN A 266 -14.55 -4.85 -17.48
C ASN A 266 -14.66 -5.43 -18.90
N ASP A 267 -14.44 -6.73 -19.09
CA ASP A 267 -14.53 -7.43 -20.39
C ASP A 267 -13.63 -6.82 -21.48
N VAL A 268 -12.44 -6.32 -21.10
CA VAL A 268 -11.50 -5.66 -22.02
C VAL A 268 -10.08 -6.22 -21.95
N LEU A 269 -9.89 -7.35 -21.28
CA LEU A 269 -8.61 -8.07 -21.26
C LEU A 269 -8.21 -8.49 -22.67
N SER A 270 -7.01 -8.11 -23.11
CA SER A 270 -6.52 -8.49 -24.43
C SER A 270 -6.04 -9.94 -24.47
N GLU A 271 -6.21 -10.58 -25.63
CA GLU A 271 -5.69 -11.93 -25.89
C GLU A 271 -4.18 -12.03 -25.67
N ARG A 272 -3.41 -10.95 -25.91
CA ARG A 272 -1.98 -10.93 -25.60
C ARG A 272 -1.72 -11.18 -24.12
N ILE A 273 -2.32 -10.35 -23.25
CA ILE A 273 -2.14 -10.47 -21.80
C ILE A 273 -2.72 -11.79 -21.30
N LYS A 274 -3.91 -12.19 -21.80
CA LYS A 274 -4.52 -13.48 -21.47
C LYS A 274 -3.58 -14.66 -21.74
N ASN A 275 -2.90 -14.68 -22.87
CA ASN A 275 -1.95 -15.75 -23.20
C ASN A 275 -0.63 -15.67 -22.40
N GLU A 276 -0.27 -14.50 -21.89
CA GLU A 276 0.92 -14.30 -21.06
C GLU A 276 0.70 -14.76 -19.61
N ILE A 277 -0.46 -14.41 -19.02
CA ILE A 277 -0.73 -14.64 -17.59
C ILE A 277 -0.78 -16.12 -17.20
N ARG A 278 -0.99 -17.05 -18.15
CA ARG A 278 -0.92 -18.50 -17.88
C ARG A 278 0.45 -18.96 -17.38
N PHE A 279 1.48 -18.15 -17.63
CA PHE A 279 2.86 -18.38 -17.17
C PHE A 279 3.32 -17.34 -16.15
N ASP A 280 2.41 -16.58 -15.55
CA ASP A 280 2.78 -15.57 -14.57
C ASP A 280 3.47 -16.22 -13.36
N CYS A 281 4.42 -15.55 -12.73
CA CYS A 281 5.07 -16.08 -11.53
C CYS A 281 4.13 -16.07 -10.31
N ASN A 282 3.15 -15.16 -10.28
CA ASN A 282 2.14 -15.09 -9.25
C ASN A 282 0.98 -16.06 -9.57
N GLU A 283 0.72 -16.99 -8.65
CA GLU A 283 -0.31 -18.02 -8.80
C GLU A 283 -1.72 -17.45 -8.98
N ASP A 284 -2.11 -16.51 -8.13
CA ASP A 284 -3.41 -15.86 -8.23
C ASP A 284 -3.62 -15.16 -9.60
N THR A 285 -2.55 -14.68 -10.24
CA THR A 285 -2.65 -14.12 -11.60
C THR A 285 -2.89 -15.21 -12.65
N ARG A 286 -2.31 -16.41 -12.48
CA ARG A 286 -2.55 -17.55 -13.38
C ARG A 286 -3.98 -18.05 -13.29
N GLU A 287 -4.57 -18.06 -12.09
CA GLU A 287 -5.98 -18.43 -11.88
C GLU A 287 -6.95 -17.52 -12.66
N LEU A 288 -6.56 -16.28 -12.98
CA LEU A 288 -7.35 -15.38 -13.81
C LEU A 288 -7.41 -15.77 -15.29
N TYR A 289 -6.62 -16.75 -15.74
CA TYR A 289 -6.68 -17.28 -17.10
C TYR A 289 -7.97 -18.08 -17.37
N GLU A 290 -8.44 -18.80 -16.36
CA GLU A 290 -9.63 -19.67 -16.39
C GLU A 290 -10.94 -18.87 -16.50
#